data_AF-A0AAD7MUJ1-F1
#
_entry.id   AF-A0AAD7MUJ1-F1
#
_cell.length_a   1.000
_cell.length_b   1.000
_cell.length_c   1.000
_cell.angle_alpha   90.00
_cell.angle_beta   90.00
_cell.angle_gamma   90.00
#
_symmetry.space_group_name_H-M   'P 1'
#
loop_
_entity.id
_entity.type
_entity.pdbx_description
1 polymer ?
#
loop_
_entity_poly.entity_id
_entity_poly.type
_entity_poly.pdbx_seq_one_letter_code
_entity_poly.pdbx_strand_id
1 'polypeptide(L)'
;LLTYLASYSGLTHLMMNQADAGSKQESKRLACYYFFESVLPCHGQLLVKFSCAPSFEGRWSFGPHNANTLSQLHKLESLHMSVNSV
;
A
#
# COMPACT_ATOMS: atom_id res chain seq x y z
N LEU A 1 -12.53 -2.55 2.06
CA LEU A 1 -11.28 -3.34 2.04
C LEU A 1 -10.20 -2.77 2.96
N LEU A 2 -9.71 -1.55 2.75
CA LEU A 2 -8.61 -1.00 3.58
C LEU A 2 -8.93 -0.99 5.08
N THR A 3 -10.17 -0.70 5.47
CA THR A 3 -10.63 -0.77 6.86
C THR A 3 -10.56 -2.17 7.45
N TYR A 4 -10.80 -3.20 6.62
CA TYR A 4 -10.63 -4.59 7.03
C TYR A 4 -9.15 -4.94 7.18
N LEU A 5 -8.29 -4.52 6.25
CA LEU A 5 -6.83 -4.70 6.37
C LEU A 5 -6.24 -3.96 7.59
N ALA A 6 -6.87 -2.87 8.03
CA ALA A 6 -6.49 -2.16 9.26
C ALA A 6 -7.00 -2.84 10.54
N SER A 7 -8.02 -3.71 10.46
CA SER A 7 -8.63 -4.31 11.65
C SER A 7 -7.88 -5.51 12.19
N TYR A 8 -6.80 -5.96 11.53
CA TYR A 8 -5.94 -7.04 11.97
C TYR A 8 -4.49 -6.79 11.55
N SER A 9 -3.59 -7.60 12.09
CA SER A 9 -2.15 -7.58 11.77
C SER A 9 -1.68 -8.99 11.41
N GLY A 10 -0.45 -9.07 10.90
CA GLY A 10 0.23 -10.33 10.65
C GLY A 10 0.15 -10.86 9.23
N LEU A 11 -0.24 -10.02 8.27
CA LEU A 11 -0.05 -10.37 6.87
C LEU A 11 1.44 -10.49 6.55
N THR A 12 1.81 -11.61 5.95
CA THR A 12 3.15 -11.83 5.40
C THR A 12 3.23 -11.48 3.92
N HIS A 13 2.09 -11.55 3.22
CA HIS A 13 1.96 -11.26 1.80
C HIS A 13 0.75 -10.36 1.58
N LEU A 14 0.97 -9.17 1.03
CA LEU A 14 -0.09 -8.24 0.66
C LEU A 14 0.02 -7.92 -0.82
N MET A 15 -1.03 -8.27 -1.57
CA MET A 15 -1.15 -7.94 -2.99
C MET A 15 -2.42 -7.12 -3.21
N MET A 16 -2.24 -5.89 -3.66
CA MET A 16 -3.30 -4.97 -4.01
C MET A 16 -3.25 -4.70 -5.52
N ASN A 17 -3.91 -5.57 -6.27
CA ASN A 17 -4.12 -5.40 -7.71
C ASN A 17 -5.47 -4.73 -7.90
N GLN A 18 -5.54 -3.69 -8.73
CA GLN A 18 -6.79 -2.92 -8.96
C GLN A 18 -7.35 -2.35 -7.65
N ALA A 19 -6.58 -1.49 -6.97
CA ALA A 19 -7.10 -0.73 -5.84
C ALA A 19 -8.20 0.22 -6.34
N ASP A 20 -9.42 -0.31 -6.42
CA ASP A 20 -10.58 0.31 -7.05
C ASP A 20 -11.13 1.39 -6.12
N ALA A 21 -10.66 2.61 -6.33
CA ALA A 21 -11.27 3.78 -5.72
C ALA A 21 -12.18 4.40 -6.77
N GLY A 22 -13.45 4.63 -6.41
CA GLY A 22 -14.46 5.15 -7.35
C GLY A 22 -14.12 6.51 -8.00
N SER A 23 -13.04 7.18 -7.57
CA SER A 23 -12.44 8.30 -8.28
C SER A 23 -10.92 8.41 -8.06
N LYS A 24 -10.22 9.08 -8.98
CA LYS A 24 -8.79 9.42 -8.85
C LYS A 24 -8.48 10.22 -7.58
N GLN A 25 -9.36 11.16 -7.21
CA GLN A 25 -9.21 11.99 -6.02
C GLN A 25 -9.24 11.14 -4.74
N GLU A 26 -10.21 10.23 -4.67
CA GLU A 26 -10.36 9.33 -3.53
C GLU A 26 -9.23 8.31 -3.47
N SER A 27 -8.78 7.78 -4.61
CA SER A 27 -7.60 6.91 -4.70
C SER A 27 -6.37 7.58 -4.09
N LYS A 28 -6.12 8.84 -4.45
CA LYS A 28 -5.00 9.63 -3.94
C LYS A 28 -5.12 9.86 -2.43
N ARG A 29 -6.33 10.16 -1.93
CA ARG A 29 -6.60 10.37 -0.51
C ARG A 29 -6.34 9.10 0.29
N LEU A 30 -6.85 7.95 -0.17
CA LEU A 30 -6.68 6.66 0.48
C LEU A 30 -5.22 6.20 0.51
N ALA A 31 -4.46 6.43 -0.57
CA ALA A 31 -3.03 6.13 -0.62
C ALA A 31 -2.27 6.89 0.47
N CYS A 32 -2.36 8.22 0.46
CA CYS A 32 -1.60 9.09 1.37
C CYS A 32 -2.02 8.96 2.82
N TYR A 33 -3.31 9.12 3.10
CA TYR A 33 -3.79 9.39 4.46
C TYR A 33 -4.31 8.16 5.18
N TYR A 34 -4.30 6.99 4.54
CA TYR A 34 -4.85 5.79 5.15
C TYR A 34 -3.99 4.56 4.94
N PHE A 35 -3.62 4.26 3.71
CA PHE A 35 -2.87 3.04 3.45
C PHE A 35 -1.44 3.10 4.01
N PHE A 36 -0.63 4.08 3.60
CA PHE A 36 0.77 4.18 4.04
C PHE A 36 0.92 4.67 5.49
N GLU A 37 -0.08 5.34 6.06
CA GLU A 37 0.00 5.85 7.44
C GLU A 37 -0.63 4.89 8.46
N SER A 38 -1.68 4.15 8.10
CA SER A 38 -2.44 3.35 9.08
C SER A 38 -2.47 1.87 8.75
N VAL A 39 -2.58 1.47 7.48
CA VAL A 39 -2.74 0.05 7.12
C VAL A 39 -1.39 -0.66 7.03
N LEU A 40 -0.49 -0.16 6.20
CA LEU A 40 0.79 -0.81 5.90
C LEU A 40 1.67 -1.01 7.15
N PRO A 41 1.79 -0.03 8.07
CA PRO A 41 2.56 -0.21 9.30
C PRO A 41 2.04 -1.35 10.19
N CYS A 42 0.73 -1.60 10.24
CA CYS A 42 0.14 -2.68 11.05
C CYS A 42 0.67 -4.07 10.67
N HIS A 43 1.14 -4.24 9.44
CA HIS A 43 1.69 -5.48 8.93
C HIS A 43 3.22 -5.49 8.90
N GLY A 44 3.88 -4.37 9.18
CA GLY A 44 5.31 -4.18 8.91
C GLY A 44 6.27 -5.13 9.62
N GLN A 45 5.88 -5.70 10.76
CA GLN A 45 6.70 -6.67 11.49
C GLN A 45 6.77 -8.06 10.84
N LEU A 46 5.80 -8.40 9.99
CA LEU A 46 5.65 -9.72 9.40
C LEU A 46 5.58 -9.71 7.87
N LEU A 47 5.39 -8.53 7.26
CA LEU A 47 5.25 -8.39 5.83
C LEU A 47 6.57 -8.69 5.10
N VAL A 48 6.55 -9.75 4.29
CA VAL A 48 7.68 -10.23 3.48
C VAL A 48 7.54 -9.81 2.03
N LYS A 49 6.31 -9.83 1.48
CA LYS A 49 6.04 -9.40 0.12
C LYS A 49 4.92 -8.37 0.07
N PHE A 50 5.19 -7.26 -0.59
CA PHE A 50 4.21 -6.21 -0.88
C PHE A 50 4.15 -5.97 -2.38
N SER A 51 2.95 -6.08 -2.97
CA SER A 51 2.68 -5.69 -4.35
C SER A 51 1.52 -4.70 -4.39
N CYS A 52 1.71 -3.59 -5.12
CA CYS A 52 0.67 -2.61 -5.37
C CYS A 52 0.63 -2.26 -6.86
N ALA A 53 -0.53 -2.50 -7.48
CA ALA A 53 -0.85 -2.13 -8.85
C ALA A 53 -2.19 -1.38 -8.89
N PRO A 54 -2.22 -0.08 -8.50
CA PRO A 54 -3.43 0.72 -8.50
C PRO A 54 -3.88 1.05 -9.93
N SER A 55 -5.17 1.27 -10.11
CA SER A 55 -5.78 1.69 -11.37
C SER A 55 -5.53 3.16 -11.71
N PHE A 56 -5.14 3.97 -10.72
CA PHE A 56 -4.81 5.38 -10.90
C PHE A 56 -3.38 5.68 -10.47
N GLU A 57 -2.65 6.38 -11.34
CA GLU A 57 -1.32 6.88 -11.04
C GLU A 57 -1.35 7.95 -9.93
N GLY A 58 -0.23 8.08 -9.21
CA GLY A 58 -0.03 9.15 -8.23
C GLY A 58 0.61 8.65 -6.94
N ARG A 59 -0.06 8.92 -5.81
CA ARG A 59 0.49 8.71 -4.44
C ARG A 59 0.64 7.26 -4.02
N TRP A 60 0.19 6.32 -4.84
CA TRP A 60 0.49 4.91 -4.67
C TRP A 60 1.92 4.55 -5.07
N SER A 61 2.57 5.35 -5.92
CA SER A 61 3.95 5.12 -6.36
C SER A 61 4.95 5.40 -5.24
N PHE A 62 6.15 4.81 -5.34
CA PHE A 62 7.26 5.10 -4.43
C PHE A 62 7.64 6.59 -4.50
N GLY A 63 7.80 7.23 -3.34
CA GLY A 63 8.24 8.62 -3.24
C GLY A 63 8.38 9.10 -1.80
N PRO A 64 8.71 10.40 -1.58
CA PRO A 64 8.97 10.92 -0.24
C PRO A 64 7.82 10.74 0.76
N HIS A 65 6.58 10.65 0.28
CA HIS A 65 5.38 10.48 1.11
C HIS A 65 5.21 9.08 1.69
N ASN A 66 5.86 8.04 1.15
CA ASN A 66 5.77 6.66 1.64
C ASN A 66 7.12 6.00 1.90
N ALA A 67 8.23 6.63 1.50
CA ALA A 67 9.58 6.10 1.69
C ALA A 67 9.88 5.74 3.16
N ASN A 68 9.48 6.60 4.10
CA ASN A 68 9.69 6.34 5.52
C ASN A 68 8.87 5.16 6.06
N THR A 69 7.62 4.99 5.61
CA THR A 69 6.83 3.81 5.97
C THR A 69 7.46 2.55 5.40
N LEU A 70 7.86 2.59 4.12
CA LEU A 70 8.41 1.43 3.43
C LEU A 70 9.75 0.99 4.03
N SER A 71 10.57 1.93 4.50
CA SER A 71 11.85 1.61 5.16
C SER A 71 11.69 0.92 6.52
N GLN A 72 10.52 1.05 7.17
CA GLN A 72 10.21 0.39 8.44
C GLN A 72 9.72 -1.06 8.27
N LEU A 73 9.52 -1.53 7.03
CA LEU A 73 9.12 -2.91 6.73
C LEU A 73 10.34 -3.83 6.79
N HIS A 74 10.86 -4.07 7.99
CA HIS A 74 12.17 -4.74 8.20
C HIS A 74 12.27 -6.17 7.68
N LYS A 75 11.14 -6.86 7.46
CA LYS A 75 11.10 -8.21 6.88
C LYS A 75 10.78 -8.23 5.40
N LEU A 76 10.63 -7.06 4.76
CA LEU A 76 10.24 -6.98 3.36
C LEU A 76 11.39 -7.43 2.46
N GLU A 77 11.17 -8.51 1.73
CA GLU A 77 12.11 -9.08 0.77
C GLU A 77 11.72 -8.72 -0.68
N SER A 78 10.43 -8.51 -0.93
CA SER A 78 9.91 -8.22 -2.28
C SER A 78 8.99 -7.02 -2.24
N LEU A 79 9.38 -5.95 -2.93
CA LEU A 79 8.57 -4.76 -3.17
C LEU A 79 8.25 -4.65 -4.66
N HIS A 80 6.97 -4.71 -5.00
CA HIS A 80 6.49 -4.46 -6.36
C HIS A 80 5.50 -3.29 -6.33
N MET A 81 5.80 -2.23 -7.07
CA MET A 81 4.95 -1.06 -7.18
C MET A 81 4.93 -0.65 -8.65
N SER A 82 3.77 -0.77 -9.28
CA SER A 82 3.60 -0.51 -10.72
C SER A 82 2.29 0.23 -10.92
N VAL A 83 2.20 1.12 -11.91
CA VAL A 83 0.90 1.64 -12.33
C VAL A 83 0.31 0.63 -13.31
N ASN A 84 -0.94 0.20 -13.10
CA ASN A 84 -1.66 -0.57 -14.13
C ASN A 84 -2.05 0.42 -15.24
N SER A 85 -1.14 0.64 -16.18
CA SER A 85 -1.41 1.33 -17.43
C SER A 85 -2.15 0.36 -18.34
N VAL A 86 -3.48 0.30 -18.22
CA VAL A 86 -4.34 -0.34 -19.23
C VAL A 86 -4.65 0.69 -20.31
#